data_AF-A0A363TXR8-F1
#
_entry.id   AF-A0A363TXR8-F1
#
_cell.length_a   1.000
_cell.length_b   1.000
_cell.length_c   1.000
_cell.angle_alpha   90.00
_cell.angle_beta   90.00
_cell.angle_gamma   90.00
#
_symmetry.space_group_name_H-M   'P 1'
#
loop_
_entity.id
_entity.type
_entity.pdbx_description
1 polymer ?
#
loop_
_entity_poly.entity_id
_entity_poly.type
_entity_poly.pdbx_seq_one_letter_code
_entity_poly.pdbx_strand_id
1 'polypeptide(L)'
;MAAPSPVTESNQDKSSQEKSGKSSMVIVELDEPQSPTAIKRLRKGKGRLFGNVDQIVKDLIDDGTVKANAQPVVIIIQAMPAPPWAFDDDDD
;
A
#
# COMPACT_ATOMS: atom_id res chain seq x y z
N MET A 1 -6.32 30.38 42.21
CA MET A 1 -5.28 30.42 41.16
C MET A 1 -4.81 28.98 40.91
N ALA A 2 -4.99 28.54 39.66
CA ALA A 2 -4.47 27.37 38.95
C ALA A 2 -4.23 26.02 39.70
N ALA A 3 -5.00 25.01 39.28
CA ALA A 3 -4.62 23.60 39.37
C ALA A 3 -3.68 23.23 38.19
N PRO A 4 -2.72 22.31 38.35
CA PRO A 4 -2.08 21.66 37.21
C PRO A 4 -2.88 20.42 36.78
N SER A 5 -3.40 20.47 35.55
CA SER A 5 -4.01 19.33 34.86
C SER A 5 -2.98 18.24 34.49
N PRO A 6 -3.40 16.96 34.42
CA PRO A 6 -2.55 15.83 34.06
C PRO A 6 -2.30 15.77 32.55
N VAL A 7 -1.03 15.63 32.15
CA VAL A 7 -0.68 15.25 30.78
C VAL A 7 -0.63 13.74 30.68
N THR A 8 -1.76 13.15 30.32
CA THR A 8 -1.85 11.77 29.84
C THR A 8 -1.86 11.81 28.33
N GLU A 9 -0.79 11.41 27.66
CA GLU A 9 -0.85 11.06 26.24
C GLU A 9 0.16 9.96 25.93
N SER A 10 -0.12 8.77 26.48
CA SER A 10 0.39 7.52 25.92
C SER A 10 -0.53 7.15 24.76
N ASN A 11 -0.21 7.61 23.56
CA ASN A 11 -0.86 7.14 22.34
C ASN A 11 -0.28 5.76 21.97
N GLN A 12 -0.58 4.78 22.82
CA GLN A 12 -0.40 3.37 22.56
C GLN A 12 -1.66 2.90 21.85
N ASP A 13 -1.69 3.01 20.52
CA ASP A 13 -2.72 2.42 19.67
C ASP A 13 -2.66 0.89 19.79
N LYS A 14 -3.26 0.38 20.87
CA LYS A 14 -3.69 -1.00 21.00
C LYS A 14 -4.90 -1.18 20.09
N SER A 15 -4.65 -1.50 18.83
CA SER A 15 -5.64 -2.16 17.99
C SER A 15 -5.86 -3.59 18.52
N SER A 16 -6.72 -3.69 19.54
CA SER A 16 -7.41 -4.92 19.89
C SER A 16 -8.65 -4.96 19.02
N GLN A 17 -8.59 -5.62 17.86
CA GLN A 17 -9.78 -5.85 17.05
C GLN A 17 -10.05 -7.35 16.87
N GLU A 18 -10.97 -7.77 17.71
CA GLU A 18 -11.91 -8.88 17.61
C GLU A 18 -11.80 -9.80 16.38
N LYS A 19 -11.65 -11.10 16.70
CA LYS A 19 -11.92 -12.23 15.81
C LYS A 19 -13.36 -12.17 15.28
N SER A 20 -13.55 -11.67 14.07
CA SER A 20 -14.78 -11.91 13.31
C SER A 20 -14.49 -11.92 11.82
N GLY A 21 -14.16 -13.09 11.28
CA GLY A 21 -14.53 -13.61 9.94
C GLY A 21 -14.47 -12.72 8.70
N LYS A 22 -13.83 -11.56 8.75
CA LYS A 22 -13.67 -10.61 7.65
C LYS A 22 -12.22 -10.73 7.21
N SER A 23 -12.00 -11.12 5.96
CA SER A 23 -10.67 -11.09 5.36
C SER A 23 -10.10 -9.68 5.50
N SER A 24 -9.14 -9.50 6.41
CA SER A 24 -8.40 -8.24 6.57
C SER A 24 -7.59 -8.02 5.30
N MET A 25 -8.06 -7.12 4.45
CA MET A 25 -7.33 -6.70 3.26
C MET A 25 -6.24 -5.72 3.69
N VAL A 26 -5.00 -6.03 3.31
CA VAL A 26 -3.83 -5.18 3.59
C VAL A 26 -3.43 -4.55 2.26
N ILE A 27 -3.48 -3.22 2.19
CA ILE A 27 -3.07 -2.45 1.01
C ILE A 27 -1.74 -1.78 1.35
N VAL A 28 -0.73 -2.03 0.50
CA VAL A 28 0.58 -1.39 0.59
C VAL A 28 0.74 -0.47 -0.60
N GLU A 29 0.84 0.82 -0.34
CA GLU A 29 1.19 1.82 -1.35
C GLU A 29 2.72 1.92 -1.46
N LEU A 30 3.23 1.97 -2.68
CA LEU A 30 4.64 2.21 -2.94
C LEU A 30 4.79 3.67 -3.37
N ASP A 31 5.28 4.52 -2.46
CA ASP A 31 5.29 5.98 -2.61
C ASP A 31 6.06 6.50 -3.83
N GLU A 32 6.97 5.69 -4.39
CA GLU A 32 7.83 6.13 -5.49
C GLU A 32 7.31 5.68 -6.87
N PRO A 33 7.11 6.62 -7.82
CA PRO A 33 6.78 6.30 -9.20
C PRO A 33 7.77 5.31 -9.81
N GLN A 34 7.26 4.14 -10.22
CA GLN A 34 8.10 3.11 -10.81
C GLN A 34 8.27 3.31 -12.32
N SER A 35 9.52 3.21 -12.79
CA SER A 35 9.80 3.32 -14.22
C SER A 35 9.03 2.25 -15.04
N PRO A 36 8.63 2.54 -16.29
CA PRO A 36 7.93 1.58 -17.14
C PRO A 36 8.71 0.27 -17.34
N THR A 37 10.04 0.36 -17.36
CA THR A 37 10.91 -0.81 -17.49
C THR A 37 10.92 -1.66 -16.21
N ALA A 38 10.87 -1.03 -15.02
CA ALA A 38 10.73 -1.74 -13.76
C ALA A 38 9.38 -2.48 -13.68
N ILE A 39 8.29 -1.83 -14.06
CA ILE A 39 6.96 -2.43 -14.15
C ILE A 39 6.95 -3.62 -15.11
N LYS A 40 7.54 -3.49 -16.31
CA LYS A 40 7.66 -4.61 -17.28
C LYS A 40 8.44 -5.78 -16.72
N ARG A 41 9.47 -5.54 -15.90
CA ARG A 41 10.26 -6.60 -15.24
C ARG A 41 9.48 -7.25 -14.10
N LEU A 42 8.78 -6.46 -13.27
CA LEU A 42 7.89 -6.94 -12.23
C LEU A 42 6.82 -7.90 -12.79
N ARG A 43 6.16 -7.53 -13.89
CA ARG A 43 5.18 -8.38 -14.60
C ARG A 43 5.74 -9.72 -15.09
N LYS A 44 7.07 -9.83 -15.22
CA LYS A 44 7.77 -11.06 -15.62
C LYS A 44 8.37 -11.82 -14.42
N GLY A 45 8.09 -11.39 -13.20
CA GLY A 45 8.69 -11.95 -11.98
C GLY A 45 10.20 -11.67 -11.86
N LYS A 46 10.68 -10.55 -12.40
CA LYS A 46 12.11 -10.23 -12.47
C LYS A 46 12.40 -8.80 -11.99
N GLY A 47 13.67 -8.56 -11.65
CA GLY A 47 14.20 -7.24 -11.34
C GLY A 47 13.99 -6.81 -9.89
N ARG A 48 14.53 -5.64 -9.55
CA ARG A 48 14.56 -5.12 -8.16
C ARG A 48 13.17 -4.90 -7.58
N LEU A 49 12.23 -4.42 -8.39
CA LEU A 49 10.86 -4.16 -7.94
C LEU A 49 10.13 -5.46 -7.53
N PHE A 50 10.37 -6.57 -8.23
CA PHE A 50 9.85 -7.87 -7.81
C PHE A 50 10.46 -8.31 -6.47
N GLY A 51 11.78 -8.17 -6.31
CA GLY A 51 12.45 -8.49 -5.04
C GLY A 51 11.93 -7.66 -3.87
N ASN A 52 11.63 -6.38 -4.11
CA ASN A 52 11.06 -5.50 -3.09
C ASN A 52 9.65 -5.97 -2.68
N VAL A 53 8.78 -6.27 -3.66
CA VAL A 53 7.44 -6.79 -3.38
C VAL A 53 7.50 -8.13 -2.64
N ASP A 54 8.40 -9.03 -3.04
CA ASP A 54 8.60 -10.33 -2.38
C ASP A 54 9.05 -10.17 -0.92
N GLN A 55 9.94 -9.21 -0.66
CA GLN A 55 10.40 -8.90 0.69
C GLN A 55 9.28 -8.32 1.56
N ILE A 56 8.52 -7.34 1.05
CA ILE A 56 7.36 -6.78 1.75
C ILE A 56 6.35 -7.87 2.11
N VAL A 57 6.06 -8.79 1.17
CA VAL A 57 5.13 -9.91 1.43
C VAL A 57 5.67 -10.83 2.52
N LYS A 58 6.98 -11.13 2.52
CA LYS A 58 7.62 -11.92 3.58
C LYS A 58 7.53 -11.24 4.93
N ASP A 59 7.87 -9.96 5.01
CA ASP A 59 7.81 -9.19 6.25
C ASP A 59 6.37 -9.18 6.81
N LEU A 60 5.36 -9.01 5.94
CA LEU A 60 3.95 -9.08 6.33
C LEU A 60 3.50 -10.47 6.81
N ILE A 61 4.10 -11.54 6.27
CA ILE A 61 3.85 -12.92 6.72
C ILE A 61 4.51 -13.16 8.08
N ASP A 62 5.76 -12.71 8.24
CA ASP A 62 6.55 -12.89 9.46
C ASP A 62 5.94 -12.12 10.64
N ASP A 63 5.40 -10.93 10.38
CA ASP A 63 4.62 -10.14 11.35
C ASP A 63 3.24 -10.73 11.67
N GLY A 64 2.82 -11.81 10.98
CA GLY A 64 1.52 -12.45 11.15
C GLY A 64 0.33 -11.65 10.60
N THR A 65 0.61 -10.57 9.86
CA THR A 65 -0.39 -9.69 9.25
C THR A 65 -1.07 -10.37 8.05
N VAL A 66 -0.33 -11.20 7.31
CA VAL A 66 -0.83 -11.98 6.17
C VAL A 66 -0.57 -13.48 6.42
N LYS A 67 -1.49 -14.33 5.97
CA LYS A 67 -1.29 -15.80 6.05
C LYS A 67 -0.12 -16.23 5.16
N ALA A 68 0.70 -17.16 5.64
CA ALA A 68 1.84 -17.71 4.88
C ALA A 68 1.48 -18.29 3.49
N ASN A 69 0.24 -18.76 3.31
CA ASN A 69 -0.27 -19.30 2.05
C ASN A 69 -1.17 -18.32 1.28
N ALA A 70 -1.14 -17.03 1.61
CA ALA A 70 -1.89 -16.03 0.87
C ALA A 70 -1.31 -15.86 -0.54
N GLN A 71 -2.18 -15.69 -1.54
CA GLN A 71 -1.75 -15.38 -2.90
C GLN A 71 -1.58 -13.86 -3.04
N PRO A 72 -0.37 -13.36 -3.33
CA PRO A 72 -0.16 -11.93 -3.54
C PRO A 72 -0.75 -11.49 -4.89
N VAL A 73 -1.56 -10.45 -4.88
CA VAL A 73 -2.10 -9.79 -6.09
C VAL A 73 -1.51 -8.39 -6.17
N VAL A 74 -0.87 -8.06 -7.29
CA VAL A 74 -0.22 -6.76 -7.49
C VAL A 74 -1.02 -5.93 -8.50
N ILE A 75 -1.49 -4.75 -8.06
CA ILE A 75 -2.24 -3.80 -8.89
C ILE A 75 -1.28 -2.70 -9.32
N ILE A 76 -1.23 -2.41 -10.63
CA ILE A 76 -0.37 -1.36 -11.19
C ILE A 76 -1.28 -0.25 -11.72
N ILE A 77 -1.24 0.89 -11.05
CA ILE A 77 -1.93 2.10 -11.51
C ILE A 77 -0.95 2.87 -12.40
N GLN A 78 -1.30 3.04 -13.67
CA GLN A 78 -0.56 3.89 -14.60
C GLN A 78 -1.40 5.13 -14.86
N ALA A 79 -0.89 6.30 -14.48
CA ALA A 79 -1.41 7.55 -15.00
C ALA A 79 -1.10 7.59 -16.50
N MET A 80 -2.09 7.25 -17.33
CA MET A 80 -1.96 7.59 -18.75
C MET A 80 -1.97 9.11 -18.85
N PRO A 81 -1.02 9.74 -19.56
CA PRO A 81 -1.19 11.15 -19.90
C PRO A 81 -2.54 11.27 -20.60
N ALA A 82 -3.40 12.14 -20.09
CA ALA A 82 -4.68 12.42 -20.73
C ALA A 82 -4.38 12.77 -22.20
N PRO A 83 -5.06 12.10 -23.16
CA PRO A 83 -4.84 12.43 -24.55
C PRO A 83 -5.21 13.90 -24.79
N PRO A 84 -4.55 14.58 -25.74
CA PRO A 84 -4.71 16.02 -25.94
C PRO A 84 -6.15 16.46 -26.24
N TRP A 85 -7.00 15.54 -26.71
CA TRP A 85 -8.43 15.76 -26.97
C TRP A 85 -9.33 15.69 -25.72
N ALA A 86 -8.82 15.28 -24.56
CA ALA A 86 -9.60 15.23 -23.32
C ALA A 86 -9.80 16.63 -22.68
N PHE A 87 -9.28 17.68 -23.30
CA PHE A 87 -9.38 19.07 -22.86
C PHE A 87 -9.92 20.01 -23.96
N ASP A 88 -10.46 19.47 -25.05
CA ASP A 88 -10.96 20.21 -26.22
C ASP A 88 -12.51 20.27 -26.25
N ASP A 89 -13.14 20.30 -25.07
CA ASP A 89 -14.60 20.35 -24.90
C ASP A 89 -14.92 21.45 -23.86
N ASP A 90 -14.70 22.73 -24.23
CA ASP A 90 -15.40 23.95 -23.79
C ASP A 90 -14.65 25.21 -24.29
N ASP A 91 -14.99 25.71 -25.49
CA ASP A 91 -15.12 27.15 -25.85
C ASP A 91 -15.19 27.32 -27.39
N ASP A 92 -16.40 27.18 -27.98
CA ASP A 92 -17.08 28.15 -28.88
C ASP A 92 -18.47 27.62 -29.32
#